data_AF-A0A650A678-F1
#
_entry.id   AF-A0A650A678-F1
#
_cell.length_a   1.000
_cell.length_b   1.000
_cell.length_c   1.000
_cell.angle_alpha   90.00
_cell.angle_beta   90.00
_cell.angle_gamma   90.00
#
_symmetry.space_group_name_H-M   'P 1'
#
loop_
_entity.id
_entity.type
_entity.pdbx_description
1 polymer ?
#
loop_
_entity_poly.entity_id
_entity_poly.type
_entity_poly.pdbx_seq_one_letter_code
_entity_poly.pdbx_strand_id
1 'polypeptide(L)'
;MITDIEYPVGERQEECAICGEMLESIAGELTKSYPNLVCWECDLRAVNTWGEEPAVGAAYREKQKTKSDNPEEVSVPSDSGENPVFIDGKKCWRRYRLGGHVTQVDEFDCESLIEFNEKHQAGIQLLSSSD
;
A
#
# COMPACT_ATOMS: atom_id res chain seq x y z
N MET A 1 14.58 13.76 16.12
CA MET A 1 14.95 12.34 16.10
C MET A 1 13.68 11.60 15.73
N ILE A 2 13.61 11.12 14.49
CA ILE A 2 12.53 10.24 14.06
C ILE A 2 13.03 8.85 14.43
N THR A 3 12.41 8.22 15.41
CA THR A 3 12.67 6.82 15.75
C THR A 3 12.06 5.98 14.63
N ASP A 4 12.86 5.14 13.99
CA ASP A 4 12.38 4.11 13.09
C ASP A 4 11.43 3.21 13.88
N ILE A 5 10.13 3.34 13.62
CA ILE A 5 9.12 2.51 14.27
C ILE A 5 9.10 1.19 13.50
N GLU A 6 9.87 0.22 13.98
CA GLU A 6 9.72 -1.17 13.54
C GLU A 6 8.38 -1.69 14.07
N TYR A 7 7.42 -1.93 13.19
CA TYR A 7 6.19 -2.57 13.59
C TYR A 7 6.27 -4.07 13.33
N PRO A 8 6.20 -4.91 14.36
CA PRO A 8 6.30 -6.35 14.19
C PRO A 8 5.19 -6.88 13.29
N VAL A 9 5.58 -7.60 12.24
CA VAL A 9 4.66 -8.19 11.29
C VAL A 9 3.71 -9.15 12.02
N GLY A 10 2.40 -8.91 11.90
CA GLY A 10 1.36 -9.72 12.54
C GLY A 10 0.78 -9.14 13.83
N GLU A 11 1.36 -8.06 14.38
CA GLU A 11 0.75 -7.33 15.49
C GLU A 11 -0.22 -6.24 14.99
N ARG A 12 -1.26 -6.00 15.79
CA ARG A 12 -2.29 -5.00 15.47
C ARG A 12 -1.66 -3.62 15.47
N GLN A 13 -1.72 -2.94 14.34
CA GLN A 13 -1.46 -1.51 14.28
C GLN A 13 -2.74 -0.75 14.58
N GLU A 14 -2.67 0.08 15.62
CA GLU A 14 -3.78 0.95 16.02
C GLU A 14 -3.49 2.42 15.69
N GLU A 15 -2.31 2.72 15.12
CA GLU A 15 -1.85 4.07 14.78
C GLU A 15 -1.40 4.15 13.30
N CYS A 16 -1.57 5.34 12.71
CA CYS A 16 -1.12 5.63 11.35
C CYS A 16 0.42 5.74 11.28
N ALA A 17 1.06 5.00 10.37
CA ALA A 17 2.51 5.03 10.17
C ALA A 17 3.08 6.36 9.60
N ILE A 18 2.20 7.32 9.26
CA ILE A 18 2.59 8.66 8.81
C ILE A 18 2.42 9.69 9.93
N CYS A 19 1.22 9.81 10.51
CA CYS A 19 0.90 10.87 11.47
C CYS A 19 0.85 10.43 12.94
N GLY A 20 0.87 9.12 13.23
CA GLY A 20 0.75 8.58 14.59
C GLY A 20 -0.67 8.64 15.18
N GLU A 21 -1.65 9.18 14.46
CA GLU A 21 -3.03 9.22 14.93
C GLU A 21 -3.67 7.83 14.97
N MET A 22 -4.54 7.62 15.95
CA MET A 22 -5.26 6.37 16.13
C MET A 22 -6.13 6.06 14.90
N LEU A 23 -6.00 4.85 14.37
CA LEU A 23 -6.82 4.33 13.27
C LEU A 23 -8.18 3.88 13.81
N GLU A 24 -9.00 4.82 14.30
CA GLU A 24 -10.34 4.50 14.81
C GLU A 24 -11.21 3.91 13.69
N SER A 25 -11.59 2.64 13.82
CA SER A 25 -12.65 1.92 13.07
C SER A 25 -12.58 1.85 11.54
N ILE A 26 -11.68 2.58 10.87
CA ILE A 26 -11.39 2.40 9.42
C ILE A 26 -10.93 0.96 9.15
N ALA A 27 -10.37 0.36 10.21
CA ALA A 27 -9.75 -0.92 10.24
C ALA A 27 -10.70 -2.01 10.79
N GLY A 28 -11.62 -2.52 9.97
CA GLY A 28 -12.24 -3.82 10.26
C GLY A 28 -11.17 -4.91 10.51
N GLU A 29 -11.53 -6.06 11.09
CA GLU A 29 -10.56 -7.13 11.47
C GLU A 29 -9.54 -7.48 10.38
N LEU A 30 -9.90 -7.33 9.10
CA LEU A 30 -9.04 -7.64 7.95
C LEU A 30 -7.87 -6.67 7.73
N THR A 31 -7.93 -5.46 8.26
CA THR A 31 -6.86 -4.46 8.08
C THR A 31 -5.79 -4.57 9.16
N LYS A 32 -6.16 -5.09 10.34
CA LYS A 32 -5.28 -5.32 11.49
C LYS A 32 -4.13 -6.29 11.21
N SER A 33 -4.16 -6.99 10.08
CA SER A 33 -3.10 -7.92 9.64
C SER A 33 -2.07 -7.27 8.72
N TYR A 34 -2.23 -6.01 8.33
CA TYR A 34 -1.26 -5.29 7.51
C TYR A 34 -0.32 -4.46 8.37
N PRO A 35 1.00 -4.56 8.17
CA PRO A 35 1.93 -3.63 8.76
C PRO A 35 1.89 -2.27 8.04
N ASN A 36 2.33 -1.27 8.77
CA ASN A 36 2.59 0.12 8.42
C ASN A 36 1.40 0.86 7.78
N LEU A 37 0.19 0.66 8.32
CA LEU A 37 -1.05 1.23 7.81
C LEU A 37 -1.02 2.75 7.78
N VAL A 38 -1.57 3.32 6.71
CA VAL A 38 -1.74 4.76 6.55
C VAL A 38 -3.22 5.12 6.65
N CYS A 39 -3.56 6.12 7.46
CA CYS A 39 -4.93 6.64 7.56
C CYS A 39 -5.37 7.30 6.25
N TRP A 40 -6.68 7.36 6.02
CA TRP A 40 -7.26 7.99 4.83
C TRP A 40 -6.79 9.44 4.64
N GLU A 41 -6.71 10.23 5.70
CA GLU A 41 -6.31 11.65 5.62
C GLU A 41 -4.86 11.81 5.13
N CYS A 42 -3.96 10.92 5.53
CA CYS A 42 -2.60 10.91 5.01
C CYS A 42 -2.57 10.39 3.57
N ASP A 43 -3.36 9.37 3.25
CA ASP A 43 -3.41 8.78 1.91
C ASP A 43 -3.97 9.73 0.83
N LEU A 44 -4.85 10.67 1.21
CA LEU A 44 -5.34 11.73 0.32
C LEU A 44 -4.21 12.62 -0.25
N ARG A 45 -3.04 12.63 0.38
CA ARG A 45 -1.88 13.42 -0.03
C ARG A 45 -0.90 12.61 -0.89
N ALA A 46 -1.24 11.37 -1.21
CA ALA A 46 -0.37 10.50 -2.00
C ALA A 46 -0.20 11.02 -3.44
N VAL A 47 1.03 10.95 -3.91
CA VAL A 47 1.41 11.25 -5.30
C VAL A 47 2.12 10.04 -5.93
N ASN A 48 2.14 9.95 -7.26
CA ASN A 48 2.93 8.95 -7.96
C ASN A 48 4.42 9.35 -8.07
N THR A 49 5.22 8.57 -8.79
CA THR A 49 6.67 8.83 -9.01
C THR A 49 6.97 10.17 -9.69
N TRP A 50 5.98 10.79 -10.33
CA TRP A 50 6.11 12.10 -10.98
C TRP A 50 5.56 13.26 -10.13
N GLY A 51 5.07 12.99 -8.92
CA GLY A 51 4.47 14.00 -8.05
C GLY A 51 3.02 14.36 -8.40
N GLU A 52 2.34 13.53 -9.21
CA GLU A 52 0.95 13.75 -9.64
C GLU A 52 -0.04 12.88 -8.85
N GLU A 53 -1.34 13.18 -8.98
CA GLU A 53 -2.39 12.31 -8.43
C GLU A 53 -2.28 10.89 -9.02
N PRO A 54 -2.16 9.84 -8.17
CA PRO A 54 -1.97 8.47 -8.62
C PRO A 54 -3.22 7.93 -9.28
N ALA A 55 -3.08 7.44 -10.51
CA ALA A 55 -4.20 6.88 -11.26
C ALA A 55 -4.68 5.57 -10.64
N VAL A 56 -6.01 5.39 -10.61
CA VAL A 56 -6.68 4.18 -10.11
C VAL A 56 -7.74 3.70 -11.09
N GLY A 57 -8.09 2.41 -11.03
CA GLY A 57 -9.20 1.81 -11.78
C GLY A 57 -9.13 2.08 -13.28
N ALA A 58 -10.17 2.73 -13.82
CA ALA A 58 -10.28 3.03 -15.25
C ALA A 58 -9.18 3.98 -15.74
N ALA A 59 -8.82 4.99 -14.96
CA ALA A 59 -7.76 5.94 -15.31
C ALA A 59 -6.40 5.24 -15.39
N TYR A 60 -6.13 4.32 -14.47
CA TYR A 60 -4.91 3.51 -14.50
C TYR A 60 -4.86 2.60 -15.73
N ARG A 61 -5.98 1.93 -16.05
CA ARG A 61 -6.09 1.08 -17.23
C ARG A 61 -5.81 1.84 -18.53
N GLU A 62 -6.33 3.06 -18.65
CA GLU A 62 -6.09 3.89 -19.83
C GLU A 62 -4.61 4.31 -19.93
N LYS A 63 -3.98 4.71 -18.82
CA LYS A 63 -2.53 4.95 -18.77
C LYS A 63 -1.73 3.74 -19.24
N GLN A 64 -2.11 2.52 -18.84
CA GLN A 64 -1.40 1.30 -19.26
C GLN A 64 -1.53 1.03 -20.77
N LYS A 65 -2.70 1.29 -21.35
CA LYS A 65 -2.90 1.17 -22.80
C LYS A 65 -1.95 2.07 -23.59
N THR A 66 -1.76 3.31 -23.15
CA THR A 66 -0.85 4.27 -23.83
C THR A 66 0.63 3.86 -23.79
N LYS A 67 1.01 2.93 -22.91
CA LYS A 67 2.38 2.42 -22.77
C LYS A 67 2.60 1.09 -23.51
N SER A 68 1.54 0.48 -24.04
CA SER A 68 1.60 -0.81 -24.73
C SER A 68 1.64 -0.62 -26.24
N ASP A 69 2.49 -1.40 -26.92
CA ASP A 69 2.49 -1.49 -28.39
C ASP A 69 1.22 -2.17 -28.93
N ASN A 70 0.50 -2.90 -28.07
CA ASN A 70 -0.80 -3.48 -28.39
C ASN A 70 -1.85 -3.11 -27.30
N PRO A 71 -2.49 -1.93 -27.41
CA PRO A 71 -3.41 -1.42 -26.39
C PRO A 71 -4.65 -2.29 -26.15
N GLU A 72 -5.09 -3.05 -27.15
CA GLU A 72 -6.28 -3.90 -27.07
C GLU A 72 -6.05 -5.15 -26.20
N GLU A 73 -4.79 -5.57 -26.01
CA GLU A 73 -4.41 -6.72 -25.20
C GLU A 73 -4.11 -6.37 -23.73
N VAL A 74 -4.14 -5.08 -23.37
CA VAL A 74 -3.87 -4.64 -21.99
C VAL A 74 -5.03 -5.01 -21.08
N SER A 75 -4.86 -6.12 -20.36
CA SER A 75 -5.75 -6.57 -19.30
C SER A 75 -5.15 -6.23 -17.93
N VAL A 76 -5.74 -5.26 -17.24
CA VAL A 76 -5.49 -5.01 -15.81
C VAL A 76 -6.77 -5.27 -15.00
N PRO A 77 -6.68 -5.82 -13.78
CA PRO A 77 -7.83 -5.92 -12.89
C PRO A 77 -8.52 -4.56 -12.66
N SER A 78 -9.82 -4.54 -12.37
CA SER A 78 -10.56 -3.30 -12.08
C SER A 78 -10.13 -2.65 -10.77
N ASP A 79 -9.63 -3.46 -9.85
CA ASP A 79 -8.97 -3.09 -8.60
C ASP A 79 -7.46 -3.00 -8.79
N SER A 80 -7.00 -2.14 -9.70
CA SER A 80 -5.58 -1.85 -9.91
C SER A 80 -5.34 -0.34 -9.99
N GLY A 81 -4.13 0.09 -9.65
CA GLY A 81 -3.72 1.49 -9.71
C GLY A 81 -2.20 1.64 -9.67
N GLU A 82 -1.73 2.89 -9.74
CA GLU A 82 -0.30 3.20 -9.71
C GLU A 82 0.33 2.82 -8.37
N ASN A 83 1.47 2.14 -8.46
CA ASN A 83 2.33 1.78 -7.36
C ASN A 83 3.79 1.89 -7.83
N PRO A 84 4.74 2.31 -6.97
CA PRO A 84 4.51 2.84 -5.63
C PRO A 84 3.85 4.23 -5.66
N VAL A 85 3.33 4.65 -4.52
CA VAL A 85 2.92 6.05 -4.27
C VAL A 85 3.81 6.65 -3.19
N PHE A 86 3.82 7.98 -3.09
CA PHE A 86 4.65 8.71 -2.14
C PHE A 86 3.78 9.65 -1.31
N ILE A 87 3.93 9.59 0.00
CA ILE A 87 3.22 10.46 0.96
C ILE A 87 4.28 11.16 1.78
N ASP A 88 4.36 12.49 1.69
CA ASP A 88 5.40 13.30 2.34
C ASP A 88 6.83 12.80 2.06
N GLY A 89 7.06 12.32 0.84
CA GLY A 89 8.35 11.76 0.41
C GLY A 89 8.62 10.33 0.89
N LYS A 90 7.74 9.71 1.68
CA LYS A 90 7.84 8.29 2.06
C LYS A 90 7.22 7.41 0.99
N LYS A 91 7.94 6.38 0.54
CA LYS A 91 7.44 5.35 -0.39
C LYS A 91 6.37 4.51 0.31
N CYS A 92 5.27 4.26 -0.37
CA CYS A 92 4.15 3.46 0.10
C CYS A 92 3.64 2.53 -1.01
N TRP A 93 3.09 1.39 -0.61
CA TRP A 93 2.42 0.44 -1.49
C TRP A 93 0.93 0.37 -1.21
N ARG A 94 0.13 0.35 -2.28
CA ARG A 94 -1.31 0.22 -2.23
C ARG A 94 -1.74 -1.20 -2.59
N ARG A 95 -2.55 -1.79 -1.72
CA ARG A 95 -3.31 -2.99 -2.03
C ARG A 95 -4.73 -2.59 -2.44
N TYR A 96 -4.97 -2.61 -3.75
CA TYR A 96 -6.27 -2.30 -4.32
C TYR A 96 -7.27 -3.44 -4.11
N ARG A 97 -8.52 -3.05 -3.83
CA ARG A 97 -9.69 -3.93 -3.66
C ARG A 97 -10.91 -3.25 -4.26
N LEU A 98 -12.00 -4.01 -4.44
CA LEU A 98 -13.25 -3.43 -4.91
C LEU A 98 -13.72 -2.31 -3.95
N GLY A 99 -13.75 -1.07 -4.43
CA GLY A 99 -14.21 0.09 -3.66
C GLY A 99 -13.14 0.89 -2.93
N GLY A 100 -11.84 0.56 -3.07
CA GLY A 100 -10.77 1.36 -2.49
C GLY A 100 -9.41 0.67 -2.46
N HIS A 101 -8.55 1.09 -1.54
CA HIS A 101 -7.25 0.50 -1.31
C HIS A 101 -6.82 0.66 0.15
N VAL A 102 -5.91 -0.22 0.56
CA VAL A 102 -5.14 -0.07 1.80
C VAL A 102 -3.76 0.42 1.42
N THR A 103 -3.26 1.44 2.10
CA THR A 103 -1.91 1.98 1.88
C THR A 103 -1.02 1.61 3.05
N GLN A 104 0.19 1.15 2.74
CA GLN A 104 1.19 0.75 3.72
C GLN A 104 2.52 1.44 3.40
N VAL A 105 3.20 1.98 4.43
CA VAL A 105 4.53 2.57 4.28
C VAL A 105 5.56 1.47 4.01
N ASP A 106 6.47 1.72 3.07
CA ASP A 106 7.59 0.85 2.75
C ASP A 106 8.84 1.27 3.54
N GLU A 107 9.07 0.61 4.67
CA GLU A 107 10.26 0.85 5.52
C GLU A 107 11.54 0.24 4.94
N PHE A 108 11.43 -0.68 3.98
CA PHE A 108 12.56 -1.40 3.40
C PHE A 108 12.96 -0.91 2.01
N ASP A 109 12.32 0.16 1.53
CA ASP A 109 12.53 0.74 0.21
C ASP A 109 12.49 -0.30 -0.93
N CYS A 110 11.53 -1.22 -0.86
CA CYS A 110 11.38 -2.33 -1.80
C CYS A 110 11.31 -1.82 -3.26
N GLU A 111 11.85 -2.62 -4.17
CA GLU A 111 11.88 -2.34 -5.61
C GLU A 111 10.57 -2.74 -6.29
N SER A 112 9.77 -3.59 -5.65
CA SER A 112 8.52 -4.08 -6.21
C SER A 112 7.46 -4.39 -5.15
N LEU A 113 6.18 -4.38 -5.56
CA LEU A 113 5.07 -4.82 -4.72
C LEU A 113 5.22 -6.29 -4.29
N ILE A 114 5.88 -7.12 -5.09
CA ILE A 114 6.14 -8.53 -4.75
C ILE A 114 7.12 -8.60 -3.58
N GLU A 115 8.26 -7.93 -3.69
CA GLU A 115 9.26 -7.88 -2.61
C GLU A 115 8.66 -7.26 -1.34
N PHE A 116 7.89 -6.18 -1.48
CA PHE A 116 7.15 -5.58 -0.37
C PHE A 116 6.25 -6.61 0.32
N ASN A 117 5.44 -7.34 -0.46
CA ASN A 117 4.59 -8.39 0.10
C ASN A 117 5.42 -9.50 0.75
N GLU A 118 6.53 -9.95 0.17
CA GLU A 118 7.35 -11.02 0.75
C GLU A 118 7.94 -10.63 2.11
N LYS A 119 8.52 -9.41 2.21
CA LYS A 119 9.07 -8.89 3.47
C LYS A 119 8.00 -8.70 4.54
N HIS A 120 6.78 -8.33 4.15
CA HIS A 120 5.68 -8.02 5.08
C HIS A 120 4.64 -9.16 5.25
N GLN A 121 4.69 -10.25 4.46
CA GLN A 121 3.88 -11.46 4.63
C GLN A 121 4.60 -12.56 5.41
N ALA A 122 5.94 -12.56 5.45
CA ALA A 122 6.72 -13.56 6.17
C ALA A 122 6.35 -13.65 7.67
N GLY A 123 5.85 -12.58 8.29
CA GLY A 123 5.37 -12.64 9.68
C GLY A 123 3.98 -13.27 9.87
N ILE A 124 3.15 -13.38 8.82
CA ILE A 124 1.86 -14.10 8.91
C ILE A 124 2.10 -15.63 8.92
N GLN A 125 3.10 -16.12 8.19
CA GLN A 125 3.34 -17.56 8.08
C GLN A 125 4.16 -18.12 9.26
N LEU A 126 5.10 -17.35 9.83
CA LEU A 126 5.89 -17.76 11.01
C LEU A 126 5.06 -17.92 12.30
N LEU A 127 3.94 -17.20 12.44
CA LEU A 127 3.02 -17.36 13.57
C LEU A 127 2.09 -18.58 13.43
N SER A 128 1.91 -19.11 12.22
CA SER A 128 1.07 -20.28 11.94
C SER A 128 1.79 -21.63 12.07
N SER A 129 3.10 -21.63 12.33
CA SER A 129 3.95 -22.83 12.45
C SER A 129 4.49 -23.06 13.86
N SER A 130 4.00 -22.30 14.84
CA SER A 130 4.34 -22.45 16.25
C SER A 130 3.17 -23.08 17.01
N ASP A 131 2.83 -24.32 16.65
CA ASP A 131 1.99 -25.24 17.45
C ASP A 131 2.80 -26.49 17.80
#